data_AF-A0A3D9DJ92-F1
#
_entry.id   AF-A0A3D9DJ92-F1
#
_cell.length_a   1.000
_cell.length_b   1.000
_cell.length_c   1.000
_cell.angle_alpha   90.00
_cell.angle_beta   90.00
_cell.angle_gamma   90.00
#
_symmetry.space_group_name_H-M   'P 1'
#
loop_
_entity.id
_entity.type
_entity.pdbx_description
1 polymer ?
#
loop_
_entity_poly.entity_id
_entity_poly.type
_entity_poly.pdbx_seq_one_letter_code
_entity_poly.pdbx_strand_id
1 'polypeptide(L)'
;MLITIYYIISFIVLIKAAIVLGRKKFSSQDYFFFFLLINFGVDFFSELNIISSKSIQYNYLNLFNILYLIRFYYLNVKSRKMVIGMITITLIGILFNPGLFYLDKYSLSFAILYCITNIIQVLYWYGYKLNNINESKITDDPVFWISSSILLWSCFFIFRTTPMYLLNEIDKPFLHLLKQLLNVINIISSILFYIALHKYNMMNKK
;
A
#
# COMPACT_ATOMS: atom_id res chain seq x y z
N MET A 1 13.04 -17.69 -4.90
CA MET A 1 14.01 -16.66 -5.33
C MET A 1 13.40 -15.26 -5.39
N LEU A 2 12.37 -14.99 -6.21
CA LEU A 2 11.75 -13.66 -6.30
C LEU A 2 11.20 -13.13 -4.96
N ILE A 3 10.56 -13.99 -4.16
CA ILE A 3 10.04 -13.61 -2.84
C ILE A 3 11.16 -13.21 -1.86
N THR A 4 12.30 -13.91 -1.91
CA THR A 4 13.49 -13.59 -1.12
C THR A 4 14.08 -12.23 -1.53
N ILE A 5 14.15 -11.97 -2.84
CA ILE A 5 14.59 -10.68 -3.38
C ILE A 5 13.66 -9.56 -2.91
N TYR A 6 12.34 -9.78 -2.96
CA TYR A 6 11.36 -8.85 -2.41
C TYR A 6 11.65 -8.53 -0.94
N TYR A 7 11.80 -9.53 -0.07
CA TYR A 7 12.05 -9.29 1.36
C TYR A 7 13.36 -8.54 1.61
N ILE A 8 14.43 -8.85 0.88
CA ILE A 8 15.71 -8.13 0.98
C ILE A 8 15.53 -6.65 0.61
N ILE A 9 14.86 -6.37 -0.52
CA ILE A 9 14.64 -5.00 -0.99
C ILE A 9 13.73 -4.24 0.00
N SER A 10 12.64 -4.85 0.45
CA SER A 10 11.73 -4.26 1.45
C SER A 10 12.44 -3.96 2.77
N PHE A 11 13.35 -4.84 3.20
CA PHE A 11 14.17 -4.60 4.39
C PHE A 11 15.15 -3.43 4.18
N ILE A 12 15.78 -3.32 3.01
CA ILE A 12 16.63 -2.16 2.65
C ILE A 12 15.81 -0.86 2.67
N VAL A 13 14.57 -0.89 2.15
CA VAL A 13 13.64 0.24 2.20
C VAL A 13 13.32 0.63 3.65
N LEU A 14 13.08 -0.35 4.52
CA LEU A 14 12.83 -0.12 5.94
C LEU A 14 14.04 0.51 6.65
N ILE A 15 15.24 0.00 6.40
CA ILE A 15 16.50 0.61 6.91
C ILE A 15 16.62 2.04 6.41
N LYS A 16 16.35 2.29 5.13
CA LYS A 16 16.40 3.63 4.56
C LYS A 16 15.43 4.58 5.26
N ALA A 17 14.19 4.13 5.49
CA ALA A 17 13.18 4.89 6.21
C ALA A 17 13.59 5.18 7.66
N ALA A 18 14.25 4.23 8.33
CA ALA A 18 14.82 4.41 9.66
C ALA A 18 15.98 5.43 9.66
N ILE A 19 16.83 5.45 8.64
CA ILE A 19 17.91 6.45 8.50
C ILE A 19 17.34 7.85 8.27
N VAL A 20 16.32 7.98 7.42
CA VAL A 20 15.63 9.26 7.20
C VAL A 20 14.99 9.75 8.50
N LEU A 21 14.39 8.82 9.25
CA LEU A 21 13.82 9.08 10.56
C LEU A 21 14.87 9.52 11.59
N GLY A 22 15.95 8.77 11.81
CA GLY A 22 16.94 9.04 12.85
C GLY A 22 17.67 10.38 12.68
N ARG A 23 17.64 10.96 11.47
CA ARG A 23 18.16 12.30 11.21
C ARG A 23 17.19 13.42 11.61
N LYS A 24 15.89 13.14 11.82
CA LYS A 24 14.79 14.14 11.90
C LYS A 24 13.60 13.68 12.77
N LYS A 25 12.51 14.45 12.80
CA LYS A 25 11.26 14.09 13.50
C LYS A 25 10.44 13.08 12.67
N PHE A 26 9.61 12.28 13.34
CA PHE A 26 8.71 11.30 12.69
C PHE A 26 7.79 11.86 11.62
N SER A 27 7.34 13.11 11.77
CA SER A 27 6.49 13.79 10.78
C SER A 27 7.21 14.19 9.49
N SER A 28 8.54 14.11 9.44
CA SER A 28 9.34 14.55 8.27
C SER A 28 9.20 13.68 7.01
N GLN A 29 8.56 12.52 7.15
CA GLN A 29 8.23 11.60 6.07
C GLN A 29 6.76 11.17 6.14
N ASP A 30 5.87 12.02 6.66
CA ASP A 30 4.42 11.75 6.77
C ASP A 30 4.08 10.42 7.45
N TYR A 31 4.88 10.00 8.44
CA TYR A 31 4.74 8.73 9.16
C TYR A 31 4.93 7.48 8.28
N PHE A 32 5.54 7.62 7.10
CA PHE A 32 5.74 6.53 6.13
C PHE A 32 6.59 5.37 6.66
N PHE A 33 7.51 5.63 7.59
CA PHE A 33 8.22 4.56 8.30
C PHE A 33 7.27 3.60 9.04
N PHE A 34 6.24 4.10 9.71
CA PHE A 34 5.28 3.24 10.41
C PHE A 34 4.48 2.38 9.43
N PHE A 35 4.08 2.96 8.30
CA PHE A 35 3.44 2.22 7.24
C PHE A 35 4.33 1.08 6.72
N LEU A 36 5.60 1.37 6.41
CA LEU A 36 6.54 0.36 5.95
C LEU A 36 6.83 -0.71 7.00
N LEU A 37 7.00 -0.32 8.27
CA LEU A 37 7.29 -1.22 9.38
C LEU A 37 6.14 -2.21 9.63
N ILE A 38 4.90 -1.72 9.66
CA ILE A 38 3.73 -2.57 9.90
C ILE A 38 3.50 -3.52 8.73
N ASN A 39 3.60 -3.03 7.48
CA ASN A 39 3.44 -3.89 6.30
C ASN A 39 4.54 -4.96 6.24
N PHE A 40 5.80 -4.57 6.41
CA PHE A 40 6.92 -5.52 6.43
C PHE A 40 6.79 -6.52 7.58
N GLY A 41 6.45 -6.05 8.78
CA GLY A 41 6.29 -6.90 9.96
C GLY A 41 5.18 -7.94 9.76
N VAL A 42 4.00 -7.53 9.30
CA VAL A 42 2.91 -8.46 9.03
C VAL A 42 3.29 -9.49 7.96
N ASP A 43 3.86 -9.05 6.83
CA ASP A 43 4.31 -9.96 5.76
C ASP A 43 5.38 -10.94 6.24
N PHE A 44 6.36 -10.47 7.01
CA PHE A 44 7.45 -11.29 7.51
C PHE A 44 6.97 -12.32 8.55
N PHE A 45 6.17 -11.89 9.53
CA PHE A 45 5.61 -12.79 10.54
C PHE A 45 4.60 -13.78 9.97
N SER A 46 3.87 -13.39 8.92
CA SER A 46 2.96 -14.29 8.20
C SER A 46 3.73 -15.41 7.50
N GLU A 47 4.88 -15.11 6.91
CA GLU A 47 5.73 -16.11 6.24
C GLU A 47 6.36 -17.10 7.24
N LEU A 48 6.74 -16.61 8.41
CA LEU A 48 7.26 -17.44 9.51
C LEU A 48 6.18 -18.28 10.22
N ASN A 49 4.89 -18.16 9.84
CA ASN A 49 3.76 -18.84 10.48
C ASN A 49 3.67 -18.63 12.01
N ILE A 50 4.15 -17.50 12.52
CA ILE A 50 4.21 -17.22 13.97
C ILE A 50 2.80 -16.95 14.55
N ILE A 51 1.86 -16.47 13.74
CA ILE A 51 0.49 -16.17 14.15
C ILE A 51 -0.46 -17.18 13.49
N SER A 52 -1.44 -17.64 14.26
CA SER A 52 -2.31 -18.78 13.93
C SER A 52 -3.19 -18.60 12.70
N SER A 53 -3.54 -17.37 12.29
CA SER A 53 -4.38 -17.12 11.11
C SER A 53 -3.80 -16.00 10.23
N LYS A 54 -3.23 -16.39 9.08
CA LYS A 54 -2.78 -15.43 8.04
C LYS A 54 -3.93 -14.57 7.53
N SER A 55 -5.12 -15.15 7.44
CA SER A 55 -6.31 -14.45 6.97
C SER A 55 -6.67 -13.25 7.84
N ILE A 56 -6.62 -13.42 9.16
CA ILE A 56 -6.85 -12.33 10.14
C ILE A 56 -5.83 -11.21 9.93
N GLN A 57 -4.54 -11.57 9.86
CA GLN A 57 -3.47 -10.59 9.69
C GLN A 57 -3.69 -9.70 8.48
N TYR A 58 -4.00 -10.30 7.33
CA TYR A 58 -4.20 -9.54 6.09
C TYR A 58 -5.49 -8.74 6.06
N ASN A 59 -6.58 -9.20 6.71
CA ASN A 59 -7.81 -8.41 6.84
C ASN A 59 -7.54 -7.13 7.67
N TYR A 60 -6.89 -7.26 8.83
CA TYR A 60 -6.55 -6.10 9.67
C TYR A 60 -5.49 -5.20 9.05
N LEU A 61 -4.52 -5.78 8.32
CA LEU A 61 -3.52 -5.01 7.57
C LEU A 61 -4.19 -4.16 6.49
N ASN A 62 -5.14 -4.71 5.73
CA ASN A 62 -5.91 -3.97 4.74
C ASN A 62 -6.64 -2.78 5.39
N LEU A 63 -7.31 -2.99 6.54
CA LEU A 63 -8.00 -1.91 7.26
C LEU A 63 -7.02 -0.84 7.74
N PHE A 64 -5.90 -1.25 8.34
CA PHE A 64 -4.84 -0.33 8.75
C PHE A 64 -4.33 0.50 7.57
N ASN A 65 -4.08 -0.14 6.42
CA ASN A 65 -3.58 0.52 5.22
C ASN A 65 -4.58 1.54 4.66
N ILE A 66 -5.88 1.23 4.65
CA ILE A 66 -6.93 2.19 4.26
C ILE A 66 -6.86 3.44 5.16
N LEU A 67 -6.88 3.24 6.48
CA LEU A 67 -6.90 4.33 7.45
C LEU A 67 -5.61 5.17 7.38
N TYR A 68 -4.46 4.52 7.25
CA TYR A 68 -3.18 5.20 7.05
C TYR A 68 -3.20 6.06 5.79
N LEU A 69 -3.67 5.52 4.65
CA LEU A 69 -3.68 6.26 3.39
C LEU A 69 -4.66 7.43 3.40
N ILE A 70 -5.82 7.30 4.04
CA ILE A 70 -6.76 8.42 4.23
C ILE A 70 -6.06 9.57 4.95
N ARG A 71 -5.32 9.27 6.04
CA ARG A 71 -4.55 10.27 6.78
C ARG A 71 -3.41 10.84 5.93
N PHE A 72 -2.67 9.98 5.22
CA PHE A 72 -1.54 10.37 4.38
C PHE A 72 -1.97 11.36 3.28
N TYR A 73 -3.05 11.07 2.55
CA TYR A 73 -3.58 11.97 1.53
C TYR A 73 -4.23 13.22 2.12
N TYR A 74 -4.83 13.13 3.31
CA TYR A 74 -5.32 14.31 4.01
C TYR A 74 -4.21 15.31 4.34
N LEU A 75 -3.05 14.85 4.80
CA LEU A 75 -1.91 15.72 5.09
C LEU A 75 -1.42 16.46 3.84
N ASN A 76 -1.52 15.82 2.68
CA ASN A 76 -1.01 16.33 1.41
C ASN A 76 -2.00 17.19 0.62
N VAL A 77 -3.31 16.92 0.71
CA VAL A 77 -4.36 17.66 -0.04
C VAL A 77 -5.16 18.60 0.84
N LYS A 78 -5.24 18.33 2.16
CA LYS A 78 -6.01 19.08 3.16
C LYS A 78 -7.52 19.23 2.84
N SER A 79 -8.06 18.38 1.96
CA SER A 79 -9.48 18.35 1.59
C SER A 79 -10.31 17.51 2.56
N ARG A 80 -11.14 18.17 3.37
CA ARG A 80 -12.09 17.48 4.27
C ARG A 80 -13.13 16.67 3.50
N LYS A 81 -13.57 17.15 2.33
CA LYS A 81 -14.55 16.46 1.47
C LYS A 81 -14.02 15.10 1.00
N MET A 82 -12.75 15.04 0.61
CA MET A 82 -12.08 13.78 0.24
C MET A 82 -12.09 12.80 1.42
N VAL A 83 -11.66 13.24 2.60
CA VAL A 83 -11.59 12.38 3.79
C VAL A 83 -12.96 11.82 4.15
N ILE A 84 -13.99 12.67 4.19
CA ILE A 84 -15.36 12.24 4.49
C ILE A 84 -15.82 11.22 3.44
N GLY A 85 -15.62 11.50 2.15
CA GLY A 85 -15.98 10.57 1.08
C GLY A 85 -15.29 9.20 1.23
N MET A 86 -13.99 9.18 1.51
CA MET A 86 -13.22 7.93 1.66
C MET A 86 -13.62 7.15 2.91
N ILE A 87 -13.87 7.83 4.03
CA ILE A 87 -14.38 7.19 5.25
C ILE A 87 -15.76 6.59 4.99
N THR A 88 -16.66 7.34 4.35
CA THR A 88 -18.00 6.86 4.00
C THR A 88 -17.93 5.62 3.09
N ILE A 89 -17.11 5.63 2.04
CA ILE A 89 -16.91 4.47 1.16
C ILE A 89 -16.38 3.27 1.95
N THR A 90 -15.41 3.50 2.84
CA THR A 90 -14.82 2.44 3.67
C THR A 90 -15.86 1.84 4.63
N LEU A 91 -16.65 2.69 5.31
CA LEU A 91 -17.71 2.25 6.22
C LEU A 91 -18.80 1.48 5.49
N ILE A 92 -19.25 1.98 4.33
CA ILE A 92 -20.19 1.28 3.46
C ILE A 92 -19.62 -0.10 3.09
N GLY A 93 -18.37 -0.15 2.65
CA GLY A 93 -17.73 -1.41 2.28
C GLY A 93 -17.59 -2.40 3.44
N ILE A 94 -17.35 -1.93 4.68
CA ILE A 94 -17.36 -2.76 5.89
C ILE A 94 -18.78 -3.27 6.20
N LEU A 95 -19.80 -2.41 6.10
CA LEU A 95 -21.21 -2.80 6.34
C LEU A 95 -21.68 -3.88 5.38
N PHE A 96 -21.31 -3.77 4.10
CA PHE A 96 -21.61 -4.79 3.08
C PHE A 96 -20.68 -6.02 3.16
N ASN A 97 -19.75 -6.06 4.12
CA ASN A 97 -18.83 -7.18 4.29
C ASN A 97 -18.67 -7.58 5.76
N PRO A 98 -19.72 -8.11 6.41
CA PRO A 98 -19.67 -8.52 7.81
C PRO A 98 -18.61 -9.61 8.06
N GLY A 99 -18.20 -10.32 7.00
CA GLY A 99 -17.17 -11.34 7.09
C GLY A 99 -15.75 -10.84 7.34
N LEU A 100 -15.55 -9.54 7.44
CA LEU A 100 -14.30 -8.95 7.94
C LEU A 100 -13.94 -9.45 9.35
N PHE A 101 -14.96 -9.72 10.18
CA PHE A 101 -14.77 -10.16 11.57
C PHE A 101 -14.78 -11.69 11.73
N TYR A 102 -14.98 -12.46 10.64
CA TYR A 102 -14.83 -13.91 10.71
C TYR A 102 -13.35 -14.28 10.75
N LEU A 103 -12.96 -15.01 11.80
CA LEU A 103 -11.56 -15.31 12.15
C LEU A 103 -10.88 -16.30 11.17
N ASP A 104 -11.66 -17.05 10.40
CA ASP A 104 -11.14 -18.21 9.66
C ASP A 104 -10.94 -17.97 8.16
N LYS A 105 -11.39 -16.83 7.62
CA LYS A 105 -11.39 -16.59 6.16
C LYS A 105 -10.89 -15.20 5.77
N TYR A 106 -10.03 -15.17 4.76
CA TYR A 106 -9.62 -13.92 4.12
C TYR A 106 -10.78 -13.37 3.30
N SER A 107 -11.18 -12.12 3.56
CA SER A 107 -12.27 -11.50 2.80
C SER A 107 -11.75 -10.94 1.48
N LEU A 108 -11.99 -11.67 0.39
CA LEU A 108 -11.67 -11.22 -0.97
C LEU A 108 -12.34 -9.87 -1.27
N SER A 109 -13.61 -9.73 -0.92
CA SER A 109 -14.37 -8.50 -1.13
C SER A 109 -13.74 -7.31 -0.40
N PHE A 110 -13.24 -7.52 0.82
CA PHE A 110 -12.57 -6.45 1.57
C PHE A 110 -11.20 -6.10 0.97
N ALA A 111 -10.47 -7.09 0.45
CA ALA A 111 -9.23 -6.86 -0.28
C ALA A 111 -9.45 -6.03 -1.55
N ILE A 112 -10.54 -6.31 -2.28
CA ILE A 112 -10.96 -5.54 -3.45
C ILE A 112 -11.35 -4.11 -3.04
N LEU A 113 -12.12 -3.94 -1.96
CA LEU A 113 -12.47 -2.63 -1.40
C LEU A 113 -11.21 -1.81 -1.09
N TYR A 114 -10.23 -2.39 -0.38
CA TYR A 114 -8.96 -1.76 -0.09
C TYR A 114 -8.28 -1.22 -1.36
N CYS A 115 -8.17 -2.06 -2.39
CA CYS A 115 -7.52 -1.67 -3.63
C CYS A 115 -8.28 -0.57 -4.38
N ILE A 116 -9.62 -0.67 -4.46
CA ILE A 116 -10.46 0.37 -5.09
C ILE A 116 -10.32 1.70 -4.33
N THR A 117 -10.40 1.66 -3.00
CA THR A 117 -10.25 2.85 -2.15
C THR A 117 -8.88 3.49 -2.34
N ASN A 118 -7.80 2.70 -2.49
CA ASN A 118 -6.47 3.24 -2.81
C ASN A 118 -6.42 3.89 -4.19
N ILE A 119 -6.98 3.23 -5.22
CA ILE A 119 -7.00 3.76 -6.59
C ILE A 119 -7.71 5.10 -6.60
N ILE A 120 -8.89 5.22 -5.98
CA ILE A 120 -9.64 6.48 -5.93
C ILE A 120 -8.83 7.56 -5.18
N GLN A 121 -8.18 7.23 -4.07
CA GLN A 121 -7.35 8.18 -3.33
C GLN A 121 -6.16 8.69 -4.15
N VAL A 122 -5.45 7.79 -4.84
CA VAL A 122 -4.33 8.16 -5.72
C VAL A 122 -4.82 9.04 -6.86
N LEU A 123 -5.91 8.65 -7.54
CA LEU A 123 -6.47 9.44 -8.64
C LEU A 123 -6.94 10.81 -8.18
N TYR A 124 -7.54 10.91 -7.00
CA TYR A 124 -7.91 12.19 -6.41
C TYR A 124 -6.67 13.07 -6.16
N TRP A 125 -5.59 12.49 -5.63
CA TRP A 125 -4.34 13.23 -5.43
C TRP A 125 -3.70 13.68 -6.75
N TYR A 126 -3.69 12.83 -7.79
CA TYR A 126 -3.24 13.24 -9.13
C TYR A 126 -4.08 14.38 -9.68
N GLY A 127 -5.41 14.28 -9.60
CA GLY A 127 -6.31 15.35 -10.02
C GLY A 127 -6.05 16.65 -9.25
N TYR A 128 -5.82 16.57 -7.95
CA TYR A 128 -5.44 17.72 -7.14
C TYR A 128 -4.11 18.34 -7.61
N LYS A 129 -3.09 17.54 -7.87
CA LYS A 129 -1.79 18.03 -8.38
C LYS A 129 -1.88 18.65 -9.77
N LEU A 130 -2.68 18.09 -10.65
CA LEU A 130 -2.90 18.66 -12.00
C LEU A 130 -3.59 20.03 -11.93
N ASN A 131 -4.50 20.22 -10.98
CA ASN A 131 -5.20 21.49 -10.78
C ASN A 131 -4.41 22.53 -9.97
N ASN A 132 -3.35 22.12 -9.26
CA ASN A 132 -2.50 22.99 -8.45
C ASN A 132 -1.05 22.87 -8.94
N ILE A 133 -0.81 23.45 -10.12
CA ILE A 133 0.49 23.39 -10.79
C ILE A 133 1.51 24.16 -9.96
N ASN A 134 2.55 23.45 -9.53
CA ASN A 134 3.74 24.04 -8.91
C ASN A 134 4.87 24.10 -9.94
N GLU A 135 5.83 25.01 -9.74
CA GLU A 135 7.01 25.15 -10.60
C GLU A 135 7.98 23.96 -10.50
N SER A 136 7.90 23.16 -9.41
CA SER A 136 8.77 21.99 -9.23
C SER A 136 8.29 20.79 -10.03
N LYS A 137 9.23 19.99 -10.55
CA LYS A 137 8.92 18.73 -11.24
C LYS A 137 8.12 17.81 -10.30
N ILE A 138 7.07 17.18 -10.82
CA ILE A 138 6.26 16.23 -10.03
C ILE A 138 7.08 15.05 -9.52
N THR A 139 8.13 14.66 -10.25
CA THR A 139 9.07 13.60 -9.87
C THR A 139 10.00 14.00 -8.72
N ASP A 140 10.04 15.26 -8.31
CA ASP A 140 10.73 15.70 -7.09
C ASP A 140 9.85 15.58 -5.85
N ASP A 141 8.53 15.41 -6.02
CA ASP A 141 7.59 15.18 -4.93
C ASP A 141 7.65 13.72 -4.45
N PRO A 142 7.97 13.43 -3.18
CA PRO A 142 7.99 12.06 -2.66
C PRO A 142 6.61 11.38 -2.73
N VAL A 143 5.52 12.15 -2.62
CA VAL A 143 4.14 11.64 -2.65
C VAL A 143 3.79 11.09 -4.03
N PHE A 144 4.41 11.62 -5.10
CA PHE A 144 4.27 11.09 -6.45
C PHE A 144 4.72 9.63 -6.55
N TRP A 145 5.88 9.32 -5.99
CA TRP A 145 6.47 7.98 -6.03
C TRP A 145 5.68 6.99 -5.17
N ILE A 146 5.23 7.43 -3.98
CA ILE A 146 4.35 6.62 -3.12
C ILE A 146 3.03 6.34 -3.83
N SER A 147 2.40 7.35 -4.41
CA SER A 147 1.11 7.22 -5.09
C SER A 147 1.21 6.34 -6.35
N SER A 148 2.26 6.51 -7.14
CA SER A 148 2.55 5.65 -8.30
C SER A 148 2.70 4.18 -7.89
N SER A 149 3.43 3.93 -6.81
CA SER A 149 3.64 2.59 -6.26
C SER A 149 2.34 1.94 -5.81
N ILE A 150 1.52 2.68 -5.05
CA ILE A 150 0.22 2.20 -4.54
C ILE A 150 -0.75 1.92 -5.69
N LEU A 151 -0.81 2.79 -6.70
CA LEU A 151 -1.68 2.60 -7.86
C LEU A 151 -1.28 1.35 -8.64
N LEU A 152 0.01 1.21 -8.97
CA LEU A 152 0.55 0.04 -9.67
C LEU A 152 0.21 -1.25 -8.91
N TRP A 153 0.56 -1.28 -7.62
CA TRP A 153 0.32 -2.44 -6.78
C TRP A 153 -1.16 -2.81 -6.70
N SER A 154 -2.04 -1.83 -6.48
CA SER A 154 -3.48 -2.05 -6.31
C SER A 154 -4.12 -2.62 -7.59
N CYS A 155 -3.73 -2.12 -8.77
CA CYS A 155 -4.23 -2.64 -10.05
C CYS A 155 -3.83 -4.11 -10.28
N PHE A 156 -2.55 -4.44 -10.10
CA PHE A 156 -2.07 -5.82 -10.28
C PHE A 156 -2.59 -6.78 -9.20
N PHE A 157 -2.77 -6.28 -7.98
CA PHE A 157 -3.34 -7.07 -6.90
C PHE A 157 -4.79 -7.46 -7.20
N ILE A 158 -5.63 -6.53 -7.66
CA ILE A 158 -7.01 -6.85 -8.11
C ILE A 158 -6.96 -7.88 -9.23
N PHE A 159 -6.13 -7.65 -10.25
CA PHE A 159 -6.03 -8.54 -11.42
C PHE A 159 -5.67 -9.98 -11.04
N ARG A 160 -4.80 -10.18 -10.04
CA ARG A 160 -4.42 -11.50 -9.55
C ARG A 160 -5.43 -12.10 -8.58
N THR A 161 -6.05 -11.29 -7.73
CA THR A 161 -6.84 -11.79 -6.59
C THR A 161 -8.28 -12.11 -7.01
N THR A 162 -8.87 -11.35 -7.92
CA THR A 162 -10.25 -11.59 -8.41
C THR A 162 -10.42 -12.98 -9.05
N PRO A 163 -9.57 -13.44 -9.99
CA PRO A 163 -9.72 -14.76 -10.59
C PRO A 163 -9.07 -15.90 -9.76
N MET A 164 -8.54 -15.62 -8.56
CA MET A 164 -7.69 -16.57 -7.85
C MET A 164 -8.38 -17.91 -7.54
N TYR A 165 -9.64 -17.88 -7.09
CA TYR A 165 -10.37 -19.10 -6.75
C TYR A 165 -10.68 -19.94 -8.00
N LEU A 166 -11.16 -19.28 -9.07
CA LEU A 166 -11.43 -19.93 -10.34
C LEU A 166 -10.15 -20.59 -10.90
N LEU A 167 -9.07 -19.81 -11.05
CA LEU A 167 -7.82 -20.32 -11.64
C LEU A 167 -7.17 -21.41 -10.78
N ASN A 168 -7.39 -21.43 -9.47
CA ASN A 168 -6.89 -22.51 -8.63
C ASN A 168 -7.54 -23.86 -8.95
N GLU A 169 -8.76 -23.85 -9.48
CA GLU A 169 -9.48 -25.05 -9.92
C GLU A 169 -9.19 -25.39 -11.37
N ILE A 170 -9.20 -24.41 -12.28
CA ILE A 170 -9.17 -24.66 -13.73
C ILE A 170 -7.82 -24.41 -14.43
N ASP A 171 -6.94 -23.54 -13.89
CA ASP A 171 -5.68 -23.15 -14.55
C ASP A 171 -4.61 -22.69 -13.53
N LYS A 172 -4.09 -23.68 -12.80
CA LYS A 172 -3.03 -23.47 -11.80
C LYS A 172 -1.74 -22.87 -12.39
N PRO A 173 -1.28 -23.26 -13.60
CA PRO A 173 -0.12 -22.63 -14.23
C PRO A 173 -0.30 -21.12 -14.43
N PHE A 174 -1.45 -20.67 -14.94
CA PHE A 174 -1.71 -19.24 -15.10
C PHE A 174 -1.81 -18.52 -13.75
N LEU A 175 -2.43 -19.14 -12.73
CA LEU A 175 -2.41 -18.60 -11.37
C LEU A 175 -0.98 -18.43 -10.82
N HIS A 176 -0.09 -19.38 -11.13
CA HIS A 176 1.32 -19.30 -10.73
C HIS A 176 2.04 -18.13 -11.43
N LEU A 177 1.79 -17.93 -12.73
CA LEU A 177 2.29 -16.77 -13.48
C LEU A 177 1.84 -15.45 -12.82
N LEU A 178 0.55 -15.32 -12.47
CA LEU A 178 0.02 -14.12 -11.80
C LEU A 178 0.68 -13.88 -10.44
N LYS A 179 0.99 -14.94 -9.68
CA LYS A 179 1.74 -14.83 -8.42
C LYS A 179 3.17 -14.33 -8.65
N GLN A 180 3.86 -14.83 -9.68
CA GLN A 180 5.20 -14.38 -10.03
C GLN A 180 5.19 -12.91 -10.47
N LEU A 181 4.22 -12.52 -11.30
CA LEU A 181 4.03 -11.14 -11.74
C LEU A 181 3.79 -10.20 -10.55
N LEU A 182 2.93 -10.58 -9.60
CA LEU A 182 2.72 -9.78 -8.39
C LEU A 182 4.00 -9.62 -7.55
N ASN A 183 4.85 -10.64 -7.48
CA ASN A 183 6.16 -10.50 -6.80
C ASN A 183 7.08 -9.50 -7.50
N VAL A 184 7.08 -9.47 -8.84
CA VAL A 184 7.82 -8.46 -9.61
C VAL A 184 7.27 -7.06 -9.32
N ILE A 185 5.95 -6.91 -9.28
CA ILE A 185 5.30 -5.65 -8.92
C ILE A 185 5.66 -5.22 -7.49
N ASN A 186 5.69 -6.14 -6.51
CA ASN A 186 6.12 -5.84 -5.15
C ASN A 186 7.56 -5.29 -5.08
N ILE A 187 8.46 -5.86 -5.89
CA ILE A 187 9.84 -5.36 -6.02
C ILE A 187 9.85 -3.94 -6.59
N ILE A 188 9.13 -3.71 -7.68
CA ILE A 188 9.02 -2.38 -8.31
C ILE A 188 8.44 -1.36 -7.32
N SER A 189 7.35 -1.70 -6.63
CA SER A 189 6.74 -0.87 -5.60
C SER A 189 7.71 -0.51 -4.48
N SER A 190 8.53 -1.47 -4.04
CA SER A 190 9.57 -1.24 -3.03
C SER A 190 10.66 -0.28 -3.52
N ILE A 191 11.07 -0.40 -4.79
CA ILE A 191 12.02 0.55 -5.42
C ILE A 191 11.41 1.95 -5.48
N LEU A 192 10.14 2.09 -5.85
CA LEU A 192 9.45 3.39 -5.87
C LEU A 192 9.37 4.01 -4.46
N PHE A 193 9.12 3.20 -3.43
CA PHE A 193 9.18 3.65 -2.03
C PHE A 193 10.60 4.09 -1.62
N TYR A 194 11.64 3.39 -2.07
CA TYR A 194 13.02 3.83 -1.86
C TYR A 194 13.29 5.21 -2.48
N ILE A 195 12.82 5.43 -3.72
CA ILE A 195 12.95 6.72 -4.41
C ILE A 195 12.21 7.82 -3.63
N ALA A 196 10.99 7.54 -3.14
CA ALA A 196 10.24 8.47 -2.31
C ALA A 196 11.01 8.88 -1.05
N LEU A 197 11.58 7.91 -0.32
CA LEU A 197 12.42 8.17 0.86
C LEU A 197 13.66 9.00 0.52
N HIS A 198 14.25 8.77 -0.65
CA HIS A 198 15.35 9.61 -1.13
C HIS A 198 14.90 11.05 -1.36
N LYS A 199 13.73 11.28 -1.97
CA LYS A 199 13.16 12.62 -2.18
C LYS A 199 12.82 13.32 -0.86
N TYR A 200 12.22 12.63 0.11
CA TYR A 200 12.03 13.16 1.47
C TYR A 200 13.34 13.62 2.12
N ASN A 201 14.41 12.82 1.98
CA ASN A 201 15.71 13.18 2.52
C ASN A 201 16.32 14.43 1.85
N MET A 202 16.07 14.65 0.55
CA MET A 202 16.54 15.85 -0.16
C MET A 202 15.72 17.10 0.16
N MET A 203 14.38 17.00 0.19
CA MET A 203 13.52 18.15 0.50
C MET A 203 13.84 18.74 1.86
N ASN A 204 14.07 17.88 2.85
CA ASN A 204 14.35 18.33 4.21
C ASN A 204 15.78 18.90 4.38
N LYS A 205 16.67 18.83 3.38
CA LYS A 205 18.02 19.43 3.45
C LYS A 205 18.03 20.92 3.05
N LYS A 206 16.97 21.41 2.41
CA LYS A 206 16.73 22.84 2.19
C LYS A 206 16.09 23.44 3.44
#